data_AF-A0A972NI85-F1
#
_entry.id   AF-A0A972NI85-F1
#
_cell.length_a   1.000
_cell.length_b   1.000
_cell.length_c   1.000
_cell.angle_alpha   90.00
_cell.angle_beta   90.00
_cell.angle_gamma   90.00
#
_symmetry.space_group_name_H-M   'P 1'
#
loop_
_entity.id
_entity.type
_entity.pdbx_description
1 polymer ?
#
loop_
_entity_poly.entity_id
_entity_poly.type
_entity_poly.pdbx_seq_one_letter_code
_entity_poly.pdbx_strand_id
1 'polypeptide(L)'
;MKIHPLVIYFLIGIVTTAYVAYALYYSFLNKYLFVLRYGMVNNVISIPLAVLAVVSGFAIQSNPYVQQKVPFVFLFPHKWIGIIIAVYTVLSFAVVWVKQEELPRSWGTLIGLIGLGLVVAQVTFGWLMRLMFF
;
A
#
# COMPACT_ATOMS: atom_id res chain seq x y z
N MET A 1 -20.94 -0.02 -6.12
CA MET A 1 -20.13 -0.69 -7.16
C MET A 1 -19.31 -1.78 -6.47
N LYS A 2 -19.55 -3.07 -6.74
CA LYS A 2 -18.75 -4.15 -6.14
C LYS A 2 -17.43 -4.22 -6.91
N ILE A 3 -16.37 -3.61 -6.38
CA ILE A 3 -15.04 -3.77 -6.96
C ILE A 3 -14.66 -5.24 -6.90
N HIS A 4 -14.27 -5.81 -8.04
CA HIS A 4 -13.90 -7.21 -8.12
C HIS A 4 -12.65 -7.46 -7.25
N PRO A 5 -12.59 -8.55 -6.45
CA PRO A 5 -11.43 -8.86 -5.60
C PRO A 5 -10.08 -8.82 -6.34
N LEU A 6 -10.07 -9.19 -7.63
CA LEU A 6 -8.89 -9.09 -8.51
C LEU A 6 -8.26 -7.69 -8.53
N VAL A 7 -9.06 -6.61 -8.48
CA VAL A 7 -8.54 -5.23 -8.49
C VAL A 7 -7.77 -4.92 -7.20
N ILE A 8 -8.24 -5.46 -6.07
CA ILE A 8 -7.58 -5.30 -4.77
C ILE A 8 -6.28 -6.11 -4.73
N TYR A 9 -6.29 -7.35 -5.25
CA TYR A 9 -5.08 -8.16 -5.34
C TYR A 9 -4.04 -7.57 -6.30
N PHE A 10 -4.50 -6.99 -7.41
CA PHE A 10 -3.64 -6.29 -8.36
C PHE A 10 -3.00 -5.06 -7.70
N LEU A 11 -3.77 -4.27 -6.93
CA LEU A 11 -3.26 -3.15 -6.14
C LEU A 11 -2.18 -3.59 -5.14
N ILE A 12 -2.45 -4.64 -4.36
CA ILE A 12 -1.48 -5.17 -3.40
C ILE A 12 -0.20 -5.58 -4.14
N GLY A 13 -0.32 -6.27 -5.27
CA GLY A 13 0.81 -6.68 -6.09
C GLY A 13 1.66 -5.51 -6.57
N ILE A 14 1.03 -4.49 -7.18
CA ILE A 14 1.76 -3.34 -7.74
C ILE A 14 2.40 -2.45 -6.66
N VAL A 15 1.74 -2.27 -5.51
CA VAL A 15 2.32 -1.58 -4.35
C VAL A 15 3.51 -2.37 -3.80
N THR A 16 3.38 -3.70 -3.72
CA THR A 16 4.48 -4.57 -3.26
C THR A 16 5.68 -4.41 -4.17
N THR A 17 5.51 -4.51 -5.48
CA THR A 17 6.63 -4.41 -6.43
C THR A 17 7.28 -3.02 -6.40
N ALA A 18 6.51 -1.95 -6.16
CA ALA A 18 7.07 -0.61 -5.96
C ALA A 18 8.02 -0.56 -4.74
N TYR A 19 7.58 -1.06 -3.58
CA TYR A 19 8.40 -1.00 -2.37
C TYR A 19 9.54 -2.02 -2.35
N VAL A 20 9.37 -3.19 -2.98
CA VAL A 20 10.49 -4.11 -3.23
C VAL A 20 11.55 -3.40 -4.09
N ALA A 21 11.14 -2.73 -5.17
CA ALA A 21 12.08 -2.03 -6.05
C ALA A 21 12.83 -0.92 -5.31
N TYR A 22 12.16 -0.12 -4.46
CA TYR A 22 12.84 0.87 -3.62
C TYR A 22 13.81 0.24 -2.63
N ALA A 23 13.40 -0.80 -1.90
CA ALA A 23 14.28 -1.50 -0.97
C ALA A 23 15.52 -2.08 -1.68
N LEU A 24 15.35 -2.70 -2.84
CA LEU A 24 16.44 -3.28 -3.62
C LEU A 24 17.36 -2.20 -4.22
N TYR A 25 16.80 -1.15 -4.82
CA TYR A 25 17.58 -0.07 -5.43
C TYR A 25 18.45 0.64 -4.39
N TYR A 26 17.87 1.09 -3.28
CA TYR A 26 18.61 1.87 -2.29
C TYR A 26 19.57 1.02 -1.43
N SER A 27 19.31 -0.29 -1.29
CA SER A 27 20.19 -1.18 -0.50
C SER A 27 21.32 -1.81 -1.31
N PHE A 28 21.03 -2.32 -2.51
CA PHE A 28 21.93 -3.23 -3.23
C PHE A 28 22.17 -2.84 -4.69
N LEU A 29 21.18 -2.24 -5.34
CA LEU A 29 21.14 -2.08 -6.80
C LEU A 29 21.20 -0.61 -7.24
N ASN A 30 21.84 0.25 -6.46
CA ASN A 30 21.83 1.70 -6.68
C ASN A 30 22.48 2.14 -8.02
N LYS A 31 23.28 1.27 -8.64
CA LYS A 31 23.88 1.47 -9.97
C LYS A 31 22.87 1.23 -11.12
N TYR A 32 21.77 0.54 -10.86
CA TYR A 32 20.79 0.13 -11.87
C TYR A 32 19.55 1.03 -11.83
N LEU A 33 19.63 2.20 -12.48
CA LEU A 33 18.54 3.19 -12.54
C LEU A 33 17.20 2.62 -13.03
N PHE A 34 17.22 1.55 -13.82
CA PHE A 34 16.02 0.83 -14.23
C PHE A 34 15.17 0.38 -13.02
N VAL A 35 15.80 -0.11 -11.93
CA VAL A 35 15.11 -0.58 -10.73
C VAL A 35 14.38 0.57 -10.03
N LEU A 36 15.03 1.73 -9.91
CA LEU A 36 14.41 2.93 -9.36
C LEU A 36 13.21 3.37 -10.20
N ARG A 37 13.39 3.48 -11.52
CA ARG A 37 12.33 3.90 -12.45
C ARG A 37 11.15 2.94 -12.41
N TYR A 38 11.40 1.63 -12.39
CA TYR A 38 10.37 0.62 -12.23
C TYR A 38 9.58 0.81 -10.93
N GLY A 39 10.28 1.04 -9.80
CA GLY A 39 9.64 1.33 -8.53
C GLY A 39 8.79 2.60 -8.56
N MET A 40 9.29 3.69 -9.16
CA MET A 40 8.58 4.96 -9.30
C MET A 40 7.33 4.85 -10.18
N VAL A 41 7.42 4.13 -11.31
CA VAL A 41 6.27 3.87 -12.19
C VAL A 41 5.19 3.08 -11.45
N ASN A 42 5.57 2.01 -10.76
CA ASN A 42 4.58 1.23 -9.99
C ASN A 42 4.00 2.03 -8.84
N ASN A 43 4.80 2.89 -8.18
CA ASN A 43 4.32 3.76 -7.11
C ASN A 43 3.29 4.77 -7.63
N VAL A 44 3.57 5.48 -8.74
CA VAL A 44 2.62 6.46 -9.29
C VAL A 44 1.32 5.81 -9.77
N ILE A 45 1.37 4.60 -10.35
CA ILE A 45 0.17 3.82 -10.72
C ILE A 45 -0.59 3.36 -9.47
N SER A 46 0.13 3.06 -8.38
CA SER A 46 -0.48 2.65 -7.12
C SER A 46 -1.29 3.75 -6.44
N ILE A 47 -0.96 5.03 -6.67
CA ILE A 47 -1.68 6.17 -6.05
C ILE A 47 -3.18 6.14 -6.37
N PRO A 48 -3.64 6.21 -7.64
CA PRO A 48 -5.07 6.21 -7.94
C PRO A 48 -5.76 4.92 -7.48
N LEU A 49 -5.08 3.78 -7.57
CA LEU A 49 -5.61 2.50 -7.10
C LEU A 49 -5.80 2.47 -5.57
N ALA A 50 -4.85 3.02 -4.81
CA ALA A 50 -4.94 3.11 -3.35
C ALA A 50 -6.09 4.03 -2.93
N VAL A 51 -6.29 5.15 -3.62
CA VAL A 51 -7.46 6.03 -3.42
C VAL A 51 -8.76 5.27 -3.67
N LEU A 52 -8.86 4.56 -4.80
CA LEU A 52 -10.05 3.76 -5.12
C LEU A 52 -10.31 2.66 -4.08
N ALA A 53 -9.27 2.00 -3.57
CA ALA A 53 -9.39 0.99 -2.53
C ALA A 53 -9.90 1.58 -1.21
N VAL A 54 -9.39 2.75 -0.80
CA VAL A 54 -9.87 3.46 0.40
C VAL A 54 -11.34 3.85 0.25
N VAL A 55 -11.72 4.49 -0.87
CA VAL A 55 -13.12 4.88 -1.15
C VAL A 55 -14.04 3.66 -1.13
N SER A 56 -13.61 2.56 -1.72
CA SER A 56 -14.37 1.30 -1.76
C SER A 56 -14.49 0.67 -0.37
N GLY A 57 -13.44 0.76 0.45
CA GLY A 57 -13.48 0.32 1.85
C GLY A 57 -14.51 1.08 2.67
N PHE A 58 -14.61 2.41 2.50
CA PHE A 58 -15.66 3.21 3.14
C PHE A 58 -17.07 2.80 2.68
N ALA A 59 -17.25 2.51 1.39
CA ALA A 59 -18.53 2.04 0.86
C ALA A 59 -18.94 0.64 1.38
N ILE A 60 -17.98 -0.23 1.73
CA ILE A 60 -18.28 -1.54 2.34
C ILE A 60 -18.69 -1.38 3.81
N GLN A 61 -18.11 -0.40 4.52
CA GLN A 61 -18.43 -0.15 5.93
C GLN A 61 -19.88 0.31 6.16
N SER A 62 -20.53 0.92 5.17
CA SER A 62 -21.95 1.28 5.26
C SER A 62 -22.89 0.08 5.08
N ASN A 63 -22.38 -1.12 4.83
CA ASN A 63 -23.19 -2.33 4.73
C ASN A 63 -23.72 -2.75 6.12
N PRO A 64 -25.05 -2.90 6.30
CA PRO A 64 -25.65 -3.29 7.57
C PRO A 64 -25.06 -4.58 8.17
N TYR A 65 -24.71 -5.57 7.34
CA TYR A 65 -24.08 -6.82 7.80
C TYR A 65 -22.70 -6.61 8.44
N VAL A 66 -21.95 -5.62 7.97
CA VAL A 66 -20.62 -5.28 8.51
C VAL A 66 -20.79 -4.48 9.80
N GLN A 67 -21.74 -3.55 9.84
CA GLN A 67 -22.02 -2.74 11.03
C GLN A 67 -22.54 -3.56 12.22
N GLN A 68 -23.32 -4.61 11.96
CA GLN A 68 -23.81 -5.51 13.00
C GLN A 68 -22.70 -6.32 13.68
N LYS A 69 -21.66 -6.68 12.93
CA LYS A 69 -20.53 -7.47 13.44
C LYS A 69 -19.39 -6.61 13.99
N VAL A 70 -19.27 -5.35 13.56
CA VAL A 70 -18.23 -4.41 14.02
C VAL A 70 -18.84 -3.00 14.19
N PRO A 71 -19.47 -2.71 15.34
CA PRO A 71 -20.21 -1.47 15.53
C PRO A 71 -19.32 -0.22 15.64
N PHE A 72 -18.00 -0.39 15.83
CA PHE A 72 -17.06 0.73 16.01
C PHE A 72 -16.09 0.88 14.83
N VAL A 73 -16.01 2.10 14.28
CA VAL A 73 -15.13 2.50 13.18
C VAL A 73 -13.64 2.28 13.48
N PHE A 74 -13.26 2.26 14.76
CA PHE A 74 -11.89 2.08 15.22
C PHE A 74 -11.46 0.61 15.39
N LEU A 75 -12.38 -0.35 15.34
CA LEU A 75 -12.09 -1.78 15.50
C LEU A 75 -11.61 -2.47 14.21
N PHE A 76 -11.28 -1.72 13.16
CA PHE A 76 -10.89 -2.27 11.86
C PHE A 76 -9.46 -1.88 11.47
N PRO A 77 -8.43 -2.52 12.05
CA PRO A 77 -7.02 -2.24 11.71
C PRO A 77 -6.76 -2.28 10.20
N HIS A 78 -7.38 -3.21 9.47
CA HIS A 78 -7.27 -3.33 8.02
C HIS A 78 -7.69 -2.06 7.24
N LYS A 79 -8.64 -1.29 7.76
CA LYS A 79 -9.08 -0.03 7.12
C LYS A 79 -8.04 1.05 7.32
N TRP A 80 -7.60 1.22 8.57
CA TRP A 80 -6.60 2.23 8.93
C TRP A 80 -5.28 1.98 8.22
N ILE A 81 -4.84 0.72 8.16
CA ILE A 81 -3.63 0.34 7.41
C ILE A 81 -3.81 0.64 5.91
N GLY A 82 -4.99 0.38 5.33
CA GLY A 82 -5.27 0.76 3.94
C GLY A 82 -5.17 2.27 3.67
N ILE A 83 -5.70 3.10 4.58
CA ILE A 83 -5.56 4.56 4.51
C ILE A 83 -4.10 4.99 4.66
N ILE A 84 -3.38 4.41 5.63
CA ILE A 84 -1.97 4.68 5.87
C ILE A 84 -1.15 4.32 4.63
N ILE A 85 -1.40 3.17 4.00
CA ILE A 85 -0.77 2.80 2.72
C ILE A 85 -1.05 3.85 1.66
N ALA A 86 -2.30 4.29 1.47
CA ALA A 86 -2.62 5.30 0.46
C ALA A 86 -1.84 6.61 0.67
N VAL A 87 -1.81 7.12 1.90
CA VAL A 87 -1.04 8.32 2.26
C VAL A 87 0.46 8.08 2.06
N TYR A 88 0.96 6.93 2.51
CA TYR A 88 2.36 6.57 2.44
C TYR A 88 2.84 6.40 0.98
N THR A 89 2.02 5.82 0.10
CA THR A 89 2.26 5.74 -1.34
C THR A 89 2.45 7.13 -1.95
N VAL A 90 1.56 8.07 -1.66
CA VAL A 90 1.68 9.46 -2.14
C VAL A 90 2.95 10.15 -1.62
N LEU A 91 3.19 10.08 -0.31
CA LEU A 91 4.34 10.74 0.31
C LEU A 91 5.68 10.14 -0.14
N SER A 92 5.78 8.80 -0.17
CA SER A 92 6.98 8.12 -0.64
C SER A 92 7.26 8.42 -2.11
N PHE A 93 6.23 8.49 -2.96
CA PHE A 93 6.41 8.92 -4.35
C PHE A 93 6.95 10.35 -4.42
N ALA A 94 6.35 11.30 -3.70
CA ALA A 94 6.81 12.69 -3.70
C ALA A 94 8.27 12.82 -3.25
N VAL A 95 8.65 12.15 -2.16
CA VAL A 95 10.02 12.16 -1.64
C VAL A 95 10.99 11.55 -2.65
N VAL A 96 10.71 10.34 -3.14
CA VAL A 96 11.61 9.65 -4.08
C VAL A 96 11.69 10.39 -5.42
N TRP A 97 10.59 10.96 -5.91
CA TRP A 97 10.56 11.74 -7.14
C TRP A 97 11.42 13.00 -7.05
N VAL A 98 11.29 13.77 -5.97
CA VAL A 98 12.03 15.02 -5.81
C VAL A 98 13.50 14.78 -5.44
N LYS A 99 13.78 13.76 -4.62
CA LYS A 99 15.11 13.53 -4.04
C LYS A 99 15.85 12.32 -4.62
N GLN A 100 15.43 11.75 -5.74
CA GLN A 100 15.99 10.49 -6.29
C GLN A 100 17.51 10.33 -6.19
N GLU A 101 18.29 11.34 -6.57
CA GLU A 101 19.77 11.32 -6.59
C GLU A 101 20.41 11.74 -5.26
N GLU A 102 19.70 12.54 -4.47
CA GLU A 102 20.17 13.10 -3.19
C GLU A 102 19.70 12.28 -1.98
N LEU A 103 18.75 11.35 -2.18
CA LEU A 103 18.13 10.60 -1.10
C LEU A 103 19.17 9.65 -0.49
N PRO A 104 19.50 9.79 0.81
CA PRO A 104 20.47 8.90 1.43
C PRO A 104 19.97 7.46 1.36
N ARG A 105 20.90 6.52 1.11
CA ARG A 105 20.56 5.09 0.96
C ARG A 105 19.74 4.55 2.13
N SER A 106 20.10 4.90 3.36
CA SER A 106 19.38 4.49 4.57
C SER A 106 17.91 4.92 4.55
N TRP A 107 17.63 6.16 4.11
CA TRP A 107 16.28 6.69 4.00
C TRP A 107 15.49 6.00 2.87
N GLY A 108 16.10 5.81 1.70
CA GLY A 108 15.44 5.11 0.59
C GLY A 108 15.13 3.64 0.90
N THR A 109 16.06 2.94 1.55
CA THR A 109 15.83 1.58 2.04
C THR A 109 14.72 1.54 3.08
N LEU A 110 14.74 2.47 4.05
CA LEU A 110 13.70 2.57 5.08
C LEU A 110 12.33 2.81 4.44
N ILE A 111 12.26 3.65 3.39
CA ILE A 111 11.01 3.89 2.67
C ILE A 111 10.46 2.58 2.09
N GLY A 112 11.32 1.78 1.44
CA GLY A 112 10.94 0.47 0.91
C GLY A 112 10.49 -0.49 2.01
N LEU A 113 11.26 -0.61 3.10
CA LEU A 113 10.95 -1.56 4.19
C LEU A 113 9.68 -1.21 4.96
N ILE A 114 9.45 0.07 5.27
CA ILE A 114 8.19 0.51 5.90
C ILE A 114 7.02 0.22 4.98
N GLY A 115 7.14 0.52 3.68
CA GLY A 115 6.11 0.22 2.69
C GLY A 115 5.77 -1.27 2.63
N LEU A 116 6.78 -2.14 2.61
CA LEU A 116 6.59 -3.59 2.68
C LEU A 116 5.94 -4.04 3.98
N GLY A 117 6.35 -3.50 5.12
CA GLY A 117 5.74 -3.79 6.41
C GLY A 117 4.25 -3.44 6.44
N LEU A 118 3.88 -2.29 5.88
CA LEU A 118 2.48 -1.87 5.76
C LEU A 118 1.68 -2.82 4.85
N VAL A 119 2.24 -3.21 3.71
CA VAL A 119 1.59 -4.18 2.80
C VAL A 119 1.37 -5.52 3.48
N VAL A 120 2.39 -6.06 4.16
CA VAL A 120 2.29 -7.32 4.91
C VAL A 120 1.19 -7.20 5.96
N ALA A 121 1.20 -6.13 6.76
CA ALA A 121 0.15 -5.89 7.75
C ALA A 121 -1.24 -5.84 7.09
N GLN A 122 -1.39 -5.14 5.95
CA GLN A 122 -2.67 -5.05 5.24
C GLN A 122 -3.19 -6.42 4.80
N VAL A 123 -2.31 -7.27 4.24
CA VAL A 123 -2.66 -8.61 3.80
C VAL A 123 -3.01 -9.49 5.00
N THR A 124 -2.21 -9.48 6.07
CA THR A 124 -2.45 -10.27 7.28
C THR A 124 -3.78 -9.90 7.92
N PHE A 125 -4.04 -8.61 8.15
CA PHE A 125 -5.32 -8.17 8.72
C PHE A 125 -6.48 -8.43 7.76
N GLY A 126 -6.28 -8.30 6.45
CA GLY A 126 -7.30 -8.65 5.46
C GLY A 126 -7.66 -10.13 5.47
N TRP A 127 -6.69 -11.01 5.74
CA TRP A 127 -6.91 -12.44 5.88
C TRP A 127 -7.57 -12.80 7.21
N LEU A 128 -7.15 -12.22 8.34
CA LEU A 128 -7.81 -12.38 9.65
C LEU A 128 -9.28 -11.95 9.58
N MET A 129 -9.55 -10.85 8.89
CA MET A 129 -10.90 -10.36 8.60
C MET A 129 -11.73 -11.33 7.76
N ARG A 130 -11.13 -12.21 6.96
CA ARG A 130 -11.88 -13.28 6.30
C ARG A 130 -12.26 -14.36 7.29
N LEU A 131 -11.30 -14.85 8.07
CA LEU A 131 -11.52 -15.93 9.06
C LEU A 131 -12.56 -15.58 10.13
N MET A 132 -12.67 -14.31 10.52
CA MET A 132 -13.60 -13.89 11.56
C MET A 132 -15.04 -13.70 11.05
N PHE A 133 -15.22 -13.53 9.73
CA PHE A 133 -16.51 -13.12 9.14
C PHE A 133 -17.10 -14.15 8.18
N PHE A 134 -16.28 -15.10 7.72
CA PHE A 134 -16.58 -16.21 6.80
C PHE A 134 -15.93 -17.49 7.33
#